data_AF-A0A368UUW6-F1
#
_entry.id   AF-A0A368UUW6-F1
#
_cell.length_a   1.000
_cell.length_b   1.000
_cell.length_c   1.000
_cell.angle_alpha   90.00
_cell.angle_beta   90.00
_cell.angle_gamma   90.00
#
_symmetry.space_group_name_H-M   'P 1'
#
loop_
_entity.id
_entity.type
_entity.pdbx_description
1 polymer ?
#
loop_
_entity_poly.entity_id
_entity_poly.type
_entity_poly.pdbx_seq_one_letter_code
_entity_poly.pdbx_strand_id
1 'polypeptide(L)'
;MKKLVLSAIASALVVACAGAPQSGSAGLTLKHDSEYVIDGKIYGLPEAKVYREDYNGPAVVGDYLTMAPNLAKLDYEGNKEHEVRMDVFSQKVEVAPGVSYNAWTFGGSVPGPVLHVREGDRVVSK
;
A
#
# COMPACT_ATOMS: atom_id res chain seq x y z
N MET A 1 15.65 -67.96 -13.56
CA MET A 1 14.28 -67.56 -13.13
C MET A 1 14.04 -68.09 -11.72
N LYS A 2 13.80 -67.17 -10.75
CA LYS A 2 13.18 -67.33 -9.40
C LYS A 2 13.59 -68.53 -8.52
N LYS A 3 14.08 -68.25 -7.29
CA LYS A 3 13.35 -68.47 -6.01
C LYS A 3 13.84 -67.51 -4.90
N LEU A 4 12.87 -66.98 -4.14
CA LEU A 4 12.96 -66.17 -2.90
C LEU A 4 13.51 -66.98 -1.70
N VAL A 5 13.97 -66.31 -0.62
CA VAL A 5 13.45 -66.26 0.79
C VAL A 5 14.36 -65.28 1.59
N LEU A 6 13.95 -64.10 2.09
CA LEU A 6 13.25 -63.66 3.33
C LEU A 6 14.00 -63.80 4.69
N SER A 7 13.90 -62.74 5.54
CA SER A 7 14.23 -62.59 6.99
C SER A 7 15.53 -61.79 7.30
N ALA A 8 15.65 -60.81 8.22
CA ALA A 8 14.78 -60.26 9.29
C ALA A 8 15.33 -58.92 9.90
N ILE A 9 14.42 -57.99 10.26
CA ILE A 9 14.25 -57.30 11.57
C ILE A 9 15.14 -56.08 12.02
N ALA A 10 14.42 -55.00 12.39
CA ALA A 10 14.66 -53.94 13.43
C ALA A 10 15.78 -52.89 13.22
N SER A 11 15.68 -51.61 13.58
CA SER A 11 14.69 -50.84 14.36
C SER A 11 14.77 -49.36 13.97
N ALA A 12 13.62 -48.69 14.01
CA ALA A 12 13.49 -47.24 13.92
C ALA A 12 13.99 -46.55 15.21
N LEU A 13 14.69 -45.43 15.07
CA LEU A 13 14.76 -44.41 16.12
C LEU A 13 14.55 -43.03 15.48
N VAL A 14 13.31 -42.58 15.54
CA VAL A 14 12.90 -41.21 15.26
C VAL A 14 13.37 -40.36 16.43
N VAL A 15 14.33 -39.45 16.20
CA VAL A 15 14.67 -38.42 17.18
C VAL A 15 13.65 -37.29 17.03
N ALA A 16 12.87 -37.12 18.09
CA ALA A 16 11.78 -36.16 18.20
C ALA A 16 12.27 -34.71 18.15
N CYS A 17 11.54 -33.90 17.39
CA CYS A 17 11.64 -32.45 17.35
C CYS A 17 11.38 -31.84 18.73
N ALA A 18 12.35 -31.13 19.30
CA ALA A 18 12.10 -30.07 20.26
C ALA A 18 12.20 -28.74 19.51
N GLY A 19 11.21 -28.48 18.65
CA GLY A 19 11.01 -27.16 18.08
C GLY A 19 10.49 -26.25 19.18
N ALA A 20 11.28 -25.25 19.57
CA ALA A 20 10.78 -24.11 20.34
C ALA A 20 9.52 -23.55 19.65
N PRO A 21 8.52 -23.06 20.39
CA PRO A 21 7.42 -22.34 19.77
C PRO A 21 8.02 -21.10 19.12
N GLN A 22 8.22 -21.14 17.80
CA GLN A 22 8.40 -19.92 17.02
C GLN A 22 7.12 -19.13 17.20
N SER A 23 7.23 -18.04 17.98
CA SER A 23 6.19 -17.03 18.10
C SER A 23 5.65 -16.74 16.72
N GLY A 24 4.40 -17.15 16.47
CA GLY A 24 3.73 -16.88 15.22
C GLY A 24 3.69 -15.39 15.02
N SER A 25 4.49 -14.87 14.08
CA SER A 25 4.08 -13.68 13.36
C SER A 25 2.76 -14.05 12.72
N ALA A 26 1.65 -13.52 13.22
CA ALA A 26 0.38 -13.58 12.51
C ALA A 26 0.68 -13.22 11.04
N GLY A 27 0.44 -14.18 10.13
CA GLY A 27 0.94 -14.11 8.76
C GLY A 27 0.51 -12.80 8.12
N LEU A 28 1.45 -11.87 7.97
CA LEU A 28 1.23 -10.63 7.26
C LEU A 28 1.10 -11.00 5.78
N THR A 29 -0.10 -10.89 5.24
CA THR A 29 -0.37 -11.18 3.83
C THR A 29 0.14 -10.05 2.97
N LEU A 30 1.17 -10.33 2.17
CA LEU A 30 1.66 -9.42 1.14
C LEU A 30 0.67 -9.39 -0.04
N LYS A 31 0.38 -8.21 -0.56
CA LYS A 31 -0.50 -7.98 -1.72
C LYS A 31 0.26 -7.90 -3.04
N HIS A 32 1.56 -7.59 -3.04
CA HIS A 32 2.42 -7.54 -4.23
C HIS A 32 3.78 -8.19 -3.99
N ASP A 33 4.40 -8.68 -5.06
CA ASP A 33 5.70 -9.35 -5.01
C ASP A 33 6.85 -8.43 -4.55
N SER A 34 6.68 -7.11 -4.71
CA SER A 34 7.63 -6.10 -4.27
C SER A 34 7.46 -5.70 -2.80
N GLU A 35 6.46 -6.25 -2.10
CA GLU A 35 6.27 -5.99 -0.68
C GLU A 35 7.20 -6.83 0.19
N TYR A 36 7.65 -6.28 1.31
CA TYR A 36 8.54 -6.93 2.26
C TYR A 36 8.25 -6.46 3.70
N VAL A 37 8.60 -7.29 4.69
CA VAL A 37 8.33 -7.01 6.10
C VAL A 37 9.58 -6.54 6.82
N ILE A 38 9.51 -5.38 7.48
CA ILE A 38 10.51 -4.90 8.44
C ILE A 38 9.80 -4.60 9.74
N ASP A 39 10.27 -5.15 10.86
CA ASP A 39 9.73 -4.91 12.21
C ASP A 39 8.20 -5.13 12.32
N GLY A 40 7.67 -6.14 11.61
CA GLY A 40 6.23 -6.44 11.59
C GLY A 40 5.37 -5.45 10.79
N LYS A 41 5.99 -4.55 10.02
CA LYS A 41 5.32 -3.62 9.10
C LYS A 41 5.59 -4.01 7.65
N ILE A 42 4.57 -3.91 6.80
CA ILE A 42 4.68 -4.17 5.37
C ILE A 42 5.14 -2.89 4.67
N TYR A 43 6.21 -3.02 3.90
CA TYR A 43 6.79 -1.98 3.04
C TYR A 43 6.83 -2.48 1.61
N GLY A 44 7.18 -1.59 0.68
CA GLY A 44 7.22 -1.88 -0.74
C GLY A 44 5.99 -1.35 -1.46
N LEU A 45 6.20 -0.93 -2.70
CA LEU A 45 5.15 -0.44 -3.58
C LEU A 45 5.12 -1.32 -4.83
N PRO A 46 3.96 -1.58 -5.42
CA PRO A 46 3.90 -2.20 -6.74
C PRO A 46 4.60 -1.31 -7.77
N GLU A 47 4.99 -1.91 -8.90
CA GLU A 47 5.51 -1.14 -10.03
C GLU A 47 4.52 -0.04 -10.44
N ALA A 48 5.03 1.18 -10.62
CA ALA A 48 4.23 2.31 -11.04
C ALA A 48 3.66 2.07 -12.44
N LYS A 49 2.35 2.15 -12.58
CA LYS A 49 1.65 2.01 -13.86
C LYS A 49 1.34 3.40 -14.40
N VAL A 50 1.68 3.65 -15.66
CA VAL A 50 1.33 4.87 -16.36
C VAL A 50 0.05 4.62 -17.15
N TYR A 51 -1.02 5.31 -16.77
CA TYR A 51 -2.30 5.27 -17.46
C TYR A 51 -2.39 6.44 -18.45
N ARG A 52 -2.95 6.17 -19.63
CA ARG A 52 -3.36 7.21 -20.60
C ARG A 52 -4.84 7.00 -20.83
N GLU A 53 -5.64 7.71 -20.04
CA GLU A 53 -7.09 7.65 -20.10
C GLU A 53 -7.65 9.05 -20.39
N ASP A 54 -8.73 9.09 -21.17
CA ASP A 54 -9.50 10.31 -21.39
C ASP A 54 -10.47 10.50 -20.22
N TYR A 55 -9.91 10.92 -19.08
CA TYR A 55 -10.67 11.15 -17.87
C TYR A 55 -11.38 12.52 -17.92
N ASN A 56 -12.72 12.50 -17.84
CA ASN A 56 -13.57 13.69 -17.83
C ASN A 56 -14.27 13.91 -16.47
N GLY A 57 -13.77 13.29 -15.40
CA GLY A 57 -14.34 13.42 -14.06
C GLY A 57 -13.72 14.57 -13.25
N PRO A 58 -14.02 14.64 -11.94
CA PRO A 58 -13.45 15.64 -11.05
C PRO A 58 -11.93 15.52 -10.91
N ALA A 59 -11.24 16.66 -10.91
CA ALA A 59 -9.80 16.75 -10.72
C ALA A 59 -9.26 16.10 -9.43
N VAL A 60 -10.12 15.95 -8.42
CA VAL A 60 -9.81 15.35 -7.13
C VAL A 60 -10.93 14.38 -6.78
N VAL A 61 -10.58 13.11 -6.56
CA VAL A 61 -11.50 12.05 -6.14
C VAL A 61 -10.85 11.24 -5.02
N GLY A 62 -11.63 10.89 -4.01
CA GLY A 62 -11.17 10.03 -2.92
C GLY A 62 -11.66 10.52 -1.56
N ASP A 63 -11.68 9.60 -0.61
CA ASP A 63 -12.02 9.91 0.78
C ASP A 63 -10.86 10.63 1.47
N TYR A 64 -11.17 11.42 2.50
CA TYR A 64 -10.18 12.10 3.35
C TYR A 64 -9.21 13.06 2.65
N LEU A 65 -9.57 13.52 1.43
CA LEU A 65 -8.91 14.60 0.71
C LEU A 65 -9.57 15.94 1.04
N THR A 66 -8.82 16.87 1.62
CA THR A 66 -9.35 18.17 2.08
C THR A 66 -8.38 19.31 1.84
N MET A 67 -8.90 20.53 1.66
CA MET A 67 -8.06 21.72 1.47
C MET A 67 -7.56 22.26 2.80
N ALA A 68 -6.25 22.50 2.88
CA ALA A 68 -5.64 23.15 4.03
C ALA A 68 -6.30 24.53 4.30
N PRO A 69 -6.50 24.93 5.59
CA PRO A 69 -6.05 24.24 6.80
C PRO A 69 -7.04 23.19 7.34
N ASN A 70 -8.13 22.91 6.62
CA ASN A 70 -9.13 21.95 7.07
C ASN A 70 -8.64 20.52 6.78
N LEU A 71 -8.88 19.62 7.74
CA LEU A 71 -8.47 18.22 7.64
C LEU A 71 -9.68 17.32 7.86
N ALA A 72 -9.92 16.37 6.95
CA ALA A 72 -10.95 15.36 7.13
C ALA A 72 -10.67 14.55 8.40
N LYS A 73 -11.68 14.35 9.25
CA LYS A 73 -11.55 13.48 10.41
C LYS A 73 -11.48 12.02 9.96
N LEU A 74 -10.57 11.23 10.51
CA LEU A 74 -10.57 9.78 10.34
C LEU A 74 -11.68 9.19 11.22
N ASP A 75 -12.71 8.64 10.59
CA ASP A 75 -13.92 8.11 11.23
C ASP A 75 -14.13 6.61 10.97
N TYR A 76 -13.03 5.88 10.74
CA TYR A 76 -13.01 4.44 10.53
C TYR A 76 -12.10 3.73 11.53
N GLU A 77 -12.38 2.44 11.74
CA GLU A 77 -11.63 1.56 12.62
C GLU A 77 -10.69 0.63 11.84
N GLY A 78 -9.57 0.27 12.45
CA GLY A 78 -8.54 -0.56 11.80
C GLY A 78 -7.83 0.14 10.64
N ASN A 79 -7.29 -0.66 9.71
CA ASN A 79 -6.61 -0.18 8.50
C ASN A 79 -7.53 -0.39 7.29
N LYS A 80 -7.56 0.60 6.39
CA LYS A 80 -8.42 0.64 5.19
C LYS A 80 -7.57 0.84 3.92
N GLU A 81 -8.14 0.42 2.79
CA GLU A 81 -7.63 0.80 1.46
C GLU A 81 -8.36 2.06 0.97
N HIS A 82 -7.60 3.08 0.57
CA HIS A 82 -8.08 4.35 0.03
C HIS A 82 -7.71 4.47 -1.44
N GLU A 83 -8.71 4.62 -2.30
CA GLU A 83 -8.49 4.97 -3.71
C GLU A 83 -8.56 6.50 -3.86
N VAL A 84 -7.50 7.08 -4.39
CA VAL A 84 -7.38 8.53 -4.58
C VAL A 84 -6.99 8.86 -6.01
N ARG A 85 -7.45 10.02 -6.47
CA ARG A 85 -7.06 10.63 -7.75
C ARG A 85 -6.82 12.10 -7.51
N MET A 86 -5.70 12.60 -8.01
CA MET A 86 -5.37 14.03 -8.05
C MET A 86 -4.72 14.36 -9.39
N ASP A 87 -5.45 15.06 -10.24
CA ASP A 87 -4.93 15.50 -11.52
C ASP A 87 -3.94 16.66 -11.34
N VAL A 88 -2.93 16.74 -12.20
CA VAL A 88 -1.92 17.80 -12.20
C VAL A 88 -2.25 18.81 -13.29
N PHE A 89 -2.34 20.08 -12.93
CA PHE A 89 -2.63 21.18 -13.86
C PHE A 89 -1.44 22.13 -13.95
N SER A 90 -1.16 22.63 -15.15
CA SER A 90 -0.27 23.77 -15.34
C SER A 90 -1.10 25.04 -15.48
N GLN A 91 -1.07 25.91 -14.46
CA GLN A 91 -1.90 27.12 -14.43
C GLN A 91 -1.17 28.33 -13.86
N LYS A 92 -1.62 29.53 -14.24
CA LYS A 92 -1.12 30.78 -13.69
C LYS A 92 -1.78 31.05 -12.33
N VAL A 93 -0.97 31.22 -11.28
CA VAL A 93 -1.41 31.50 -9.91
C VAL A 93 -0.85 32.84 -9.47
N GLU A 94 -1.70 33.70 -8.89
CA GLU A 94 -1.30 34.96 -8.28
C GLU A 94 -0.90 34.74 -6.81
N VAL A 95 0.31 35.16 -6.45
CA VAL A 95 0.88 34.96 -5.10
C VAL A 95 0.94 36.24 -4.28
N ALA A 96 0.87 37.39 -4.95
CA ALA A 96 0.77 38.71 -4.37
C ALA A 96 0.15 39.65 -5.43
N PRO A 97 -0.39 40.83 -5.05
CA PRO A 97 -1.01 41.75 -6.00
C PRO A 97 -0.12 42.04 -7.21
N GLY A 98 -0.56 41.60 -8.40
CA GLY A 98 0.16 41.77 -9.66
C GLY A 98 1.36 40.85 -9.89
N VAL A 99 1.65 39.94 -8.95
CA VAL A 99 2.75 38.97 -9.03
C VAL A 99 2.17 37.57 -9.25
N SER A 100 2.43 36.99 -10.42
CA SER A 100 1.94 35.66 -10.78
C SER A 100 3.05 34.75 -11.30
N TYR A 101 2.88 33.45 -11.07
CA TYR A 101 3.77 32.41 -11.57
C TYR A 101 2.96 31.30 -12.26
N ASN A 102 3.58 30.63 -13.22
CA ASN A 102 3.06 29.36 -13.72
C ASN A 102 3.41 28.28 -12.71
N ALA A 103 2.40 27.61 -12.17
CA ALA A 103 2.55 26.55 -11.18
C ALA A 103 1.98 25.24 -11.72
N TRP A 104 2.62 24.14 -11.32
CA TRP A 104 2.04 22.81 -11.42
C TRP A 104 1.30 22.53 -10.12
N THR A 105 0.00 22.32 -10.22
CA THR A 105 -0.91 22.24 -9.08
C THR A 105 -1.57 20.88 -9.03
N PHE A 106 -1.70 20.32 -7.83
CA PHE A 106 -2.51 19.12 -7.62
C PHE A 106 -3.96 19.55 -7.40
N GLY A 107 -4.88 18.97 -8.16
CA GLY A 107 -6.31 19.27 -8.03
C GLY A 107 -6.68 20.72 -8.33
N GLY A 108 -5.83 21.46 -9.05
CA GLY A 108 -6.09 22.85 -9.42
C GLY A 108 -5.84 23.87 -8.30
N SER A 109 -5.19 23.50 -7.20
CA SER A 109 -4.99 24.36 -6.03
C SER A 109 -3.54 24.39 -5.53
N VAL A 110 -3.18 25.48 -4.83
CA VAL A 110 -1.87 25.65 -4.17
C VAL A 110 -2.10 26.13 -2.73
N PRO A 111 -1.76 25.34 -1.70
CA PRO A 111 -1.31 23.95 -1.78
C PRO A 111 -2.39 23.03 -2.38
N GLY A 112 -1.98 21.86 -2.87
CA GLY A 112 -2.92 20.83 -3.29
C GLY A 112 -3.73 20.25 -2.11
N PRO A 113 -4.73 19.40 -2.39
CA PRO A 113 -5.48 18.69 -1.36
C PRO A 113 -4.57 17.90 -0.42
N VAL A 114 -4.89 17.90 0.86
CA VAL A 114 -4.25 17.09 1.89
C VAL A 114 -5.00 15.77 2.02
N LEU A 115 -4.28 14.66 1.84
CA LEU A 115 -4.76 13.31 2.12
C LEU A 115 -4.45 12.96 3.59
N HIS A 116 -5.48 12.70 4.39
CA HIS A 116 -5.34 12.25 5.77
C HIS A 116 -5.60 10.74 5.88
N VAL A 117 -4.62 9.97 6.36
CA VAL A 117 -4.72 8.50 6.51
C VAL A 117 -4.04 8.02 7.79
N ARG A 118 -4.32 6.79 8.19
CA ARG A 118 -3.70 6.12 9.34
C ARG A 118 -2.45 5.34 8.92
N GLU A 119 -1.46 5.23 9.80
CA GLU A 119 -0.36 4.29 9.60
C GLU A 119 -0.88 2.86 9.39
N GLY A 120 -0.43 2.23 8.31
CA GLY A 120 -0.84 0.89 7.91
C GLY A 120 -2.05 0.84 6.97
N ASP A 121 -2.66 1.98 6.66
CA ASP A 121 -3.58 2.08 5.53
C ASP A 121 -2.85 1.88 4.20
N ARG A 122 -3.61 1.40 3.21
CA ARG A 122 -3.12 1.27 1.84
C ARG A 122 -3.69 2.37 0.97
N VAL A 123 -2.84 3.16 0.32
CA VAL A 123 -3.26 4.21 -0.60
C VAL A 123 -2.97 3.77 -2.03
N VAL A 124 -4.01 3.74 -2.86
CA VAL A 124 -3.90 3.47 -4.30
C VAL A 124 -4.21 4.76 -5.03
N SER A 125 -3.19 5.39 -5.62
CA SER A 125 -3.36 6.56 -6.47
C SER A 125 -3.60 6.13 -7.91
N LYS A 126 -4.57 6.77 -8.58
CA LYS A 126 -4.80 6.68 -10.01
C LYS A 126 -4.39 7.97 -10.70
#